data_AF-A0A437J405-F1
#
_entry.id   AF-A0A437J405-F1
#
_cell.length_a   1.000
_cell.length_b   1.000
_cell.length_c   1.000
_cell.angle_alpha   90.00
_cell.angle_beta   90.00
_cell.angle_gamma   90.00
#
_symmetry.space_group_name_H-M   'P 1'
#
loop_
_entity.id
_entity.type
_entity.pdbx_description
1 polymer ?
#
loop_
_entity_poly.entity_id
_entity_poly.type
_entity_poly.pdbx_seq_one_letter_code
_entity_poly.pdbx_strand_id
1 'polypeptide(L)'
;MSAVTRIVVNIGEAWPTNLDEQPGFTYLTFISEDCEMIRYPMLTSPSGSTTLAGSAMGRQMLAQLIEKTKPVVEPTLAFLDFAEVDIATGSFLREAVMGFRDFCRNATGMIYPVVANANATIEEELATYLRGRNDAIWACALDAEGAATAPRILGELDAGQMSTIQLIAQHHPISAPELAKLRPDDKIGTTAWNNRLATLSAKGMLKEVRHGKTKLFSPVMETV
;
A
#
# COMPACT_ATOMS: atom_id res chain seq x y z
N MET A 1 -17.77 -2.97 -22.14
CA MET A 1 -16.99 -3.95 -22.93
C MET A 1 -16.50 -5.00 -21.96
N SER A 2 -17.00 -6.23 -22.12
CA SER A 2 -16.75 -7.35 -21.20
C SER A 2 -15.32 -7.84 -21.36
N ALA A 3 -14.51 -7.81 -20.30
CA ALA A 3 -13.20 -8.42 -20.29
C ALA A 3 -13.36 -9.95 -20.32
N VAL A 4 -12.69 -10.59 -21.27
CA VAL A 4 -12.68 -12.05 -21.41
C VAL A 4 -11.59 -12.59 -20.50
N THR A 5 -11.99 -13.25 -19.42
CA THR A 5 -11.10 -14.01 -18.53
C THR A 5 -10.49 -15.17 -19.31
N ARG A 6 -9.16 -15.17 -19.51
CA ARG A 6 -8.42 -16.34 -20.00
C ARG A 6 -7.98 -17.17 -18.79
N ILE A 7 -8.55 -18.36 -18.66
CA ILE A 7 -8.13 -19.36 -17.66
C ILE A 7 -6.97 -20.16 -18.26
N VAL A 8 -5.79 -20.10 -17.65
CA VAL A 8 -4.67 -21.00 -17.97
C VAL A 8 -4.54 -22.00 -16.82
N VAL A 9 -4.86 -23.27 -17.09
CA VAL A 9 -4.68 -24.37 -16.14
C VAL A 9 -3.30 -24.99 -16.39
N ASN A 10 -2.42 -24.95 -15.40
CA ASN A 10 -1.14 -25.66 -15.46
C ASN A 10 -1.22 -26.91 -14.57
N ILE A 11 -1.25 -28.09 -15.20
CA ILE A 11 -1.34 -29.39 -14.52
C ILE A 11 0.08 -29.93 -14.42
N GLY A 12 0.73 -29.75 -13.27
CA GLY A 12 1.98 -30.43 -12.96
C GLY A 12 1.69 -31.83 -12.44
N GLU A 13 1.89 -32.87 -13.25
CA GLU A 13 1.84 -34.26 -12.78
C GLU A 13 3.12 -34.60 -12.01
N ALA A 14 2.99 -34.86 -10.71
CA ALA A 14 3.97 -35.61 -9.94
C ALA A 14 3.27 -36.87 -9.42
N TRP A 15 3.60 -38.02 -10.01
CA TRP A 15 3.15 -39.32 -9.52
C TRP A 15 4.06 -39.75 -8.35
N PRO A 16 3.52 -40.07 -7.16
CA PRO A 16 4.32 -40.57 -6.05
C PRO A 16 4.73 -42.04 -6.30
N THR A 17 6.01 -42.34 -6.13
CA THR A 17 6.59 -43.70 -6.29
C THR A 17 6.67 -44.49 -4.98
N ASN A 18 6.07 -44.02 -3.88
CA ASN A 18 6.05 -44.73 -2.60
C ASN A 18 4.65 -44.71 -1.96
N LEU A 19 4.26 -45.85 -1.37
CA LEU A 19 2.93 -46.11 -0.80
C LEU A 19 2.73 -45.57 0.63
N ASP A 20 3.71 -44.84 1.19
CA ASP A 20 3.66 -44.27 2.55
C ASP A 20 3.66 -42.72 2.59
N GLU A 21 3.55 -42.03 1.45
CA GLU A 21 3.36 -40.58 1.44
C GLU A 21 1.88 -40.23 1.59
N GLN A 22 1.54 -39.47 2.65
CA GLN A 22 0.22 -38.86 2.77
C GLN A 22 -0.04 -37.97 1.55
N PRO A 23 -1.26 -37.99 0.97
CA PRO A 23 -1.58 -37.18 -0.19
C PRO A 23 -1.38 -35.71 0.17
N GLY A 24 -0.38 -35.09 -0.44
CA GLY A 24 -0.17 -33.65 -0.37
C GLY A 24 -1.45 -32.95 -0.82
N PHE A 25 -1.99 -32.09 0.04
CA PHE A 25 -3.09 -31.22 -0.37
C PHE A 25 -2.62 -30.37 -1.55
N THR A 26 -3.15 -30.67 -2.73
CA THR A 26 -2.99 -29.84 -3.92
C THR A 26 -3.69 -28.52 -3.66
N TYR A 27 -2.92 -27.49 -3.29
CA TYR A 27 -3.44 -26.13 -3.26
C TYR A 27 -3.68 -25.69 -4.70
N LEU A 28 -4.95 -25.44 -5.04
CA LEU A 28 -5.30 -24.69 -6.24
C LEU A 28 -4.79 -23.26 -6.05
N THR A 29 -3.65 -22.95 -6.67
CA THR A 29 -3.22 -21.56 -6.81
C THR A 29 -4.09 -20.92 -7.89
N PHE A 30 -5.13 -20.20 -7.47
CA PHE A 30 -5.82 -19.27 -8.33
C PHE A 30 -4.88 -18.09 -8.56
N ILE A 31 -4.19 -18.08 -9.70
CA ILE A 31 -3.49 -16.88 -10.16
C ILE A 31 -4.56 -15.99 -10.78
N SER A 32 -5.15 -15.10 -9.98
CA SER A 32 -5.68 -13.87 -10.56
C SER A 32 -4.49 -12.95 -10.82
N GLU A 33 -4.53 -12.17 -11.90
CA GLU A 33 -3.54 -11.10 -12.17
C GLU A 33 -3.69 -9.91 -11.19
N ASP A 34 -4.16 -10.17 -9.96
CA ASP A 34 -4.37 -9.15 -8.93
C ASP A 34 -3.18 -9.18 -7.99
N CYS A 35 -2.55 -8.01 -7.80
CA CYS A 35 -1.49 -7.79 -6.80
C CYS A 35 -1.86 -8.50 -5.50
N GLU A 36 -0.94 -9.29 -4.93
CA GLU A 36 -1.14 -9.87 -3.60
C GLU A 36 -1.53 -8.73 -2.64
N MET A 37 -2.69 -8.86 -2.00
CA MET A 37 -3.23 -7.86 -1.07
C MET A 37 -3.19 -8.43 0.34
N ILE A 38 -2.58 -7.69 1.27
CA ILE A 38 -2.57 -8.07 2.68
C ILE A 38 -3.58 -7.22 3.42
N ARG A 39 -4.44 -7.83 4.24
CA ARG A 39 -5.40 -7.11 5.10
C ARG A 39 -5.06 -7.35 6.57
N TYR A 40 -4.88 -6.26 7.30
CA TYR A 40 -4.66 -6.26 8.75
C TYR A 40 -5.85 -5.60 9.44
N PRO A 41 -6.74 -6.36 10.09
CA PRO A 41 -7.75 -5.78 10.96
C PRO A 41 -7.06 -5.03 12.10
N MET A 42 -7.40 -3.74 12.26
CA MET A 42 -6.89 -2.89 13.34
C MET A 42 -7.67 -3.07 14.65
N LEU A 43 -8.79 -3.78 14.59
CA LEU A 43 -9.58 -4.19 15.74
C LEU A 43 -8.81 -5.19 16.62
N THR A 44 -8.77 -4.94 17.92
CA THR A 44 -8.08 -5.81 18.90
C THR A 44 -9.02 -6.75 19.65
N SER A 45 -10.35 -6.55 19.59
CA SER A 45 -11.35 -7.40 20.26
C SER A 45 -12.74 -7.26 19.61
N PRO A 46 -13.53 -8.34 19.45
CA PRO A 46 -14.84 -8.35 18.78
C PRO A 46 -16.01 -7.79 19.61
N SER A 47 -15.75 -7.00 20.66
CA SER A 47 -16.79 -6.54 21.60
C SER A 47 -17.09 -5.04 21.49
N GLY A 48 -17.94 -4.66 20.53
CA GLY A 48 -18.48 -3.31 20.38
C GLY A 48 -17.45 -2.22 20.04
N SER A 49 -17.89 -0.95 20.16
CA SER A 49 -17.09 0.26 19.92
C SER A 49 -15.68 0.14 20.52
N THR A 50 -14.69 -0.03 19.66
CA THR A 50 -13.28 -0.16 20.09
C THR A 50 -12.58 1.17 19.94
N THR A 51 -12.23 1.74 21.08
CA THR A 51 -11.36 2.91 21.15
C THR A 51 -9.90 2.45 21.13
N LEU A 52 -9.17 2.84 20.09
CA LEU A 52 -7.74 2.62 19.96
C LEU A 52 -6.95 3.84 20.46
N ALA A 53 -6.60 3.85 21.75
CA ALA A 53 -6.00 5.02 22.37
C ALA A 53 -4.57 4.80 22.90
N GLY A 54 -3.75 5.85 22.75
CA GLY A 54 -2.45 5.97 23.40
C GLY A 54 -1.31 5.24 22.72
N SER A 55 -0.10 5.77 22.93
CA SER A 55 1.12 5.24 22.27
C SER A 55 1.51 3.84 22.74
N ALA A 56 1.17 3.43 23.97
CA ALA A 56 1.47 2.09 24.45
C ALA A 56 0.76 1.01 23.62
N MET A 57 -0.54 1.20 23.40
CA MET A 57 -1.35 0.29 22.59
C MET A 57 -0.97 0.38 21.11
N GLY A 58 -0.60 1.57 20.62
CA GLY A 58 -0.09 1.74 19.26
C GLY A 58 1.19 0.95 18.98
N ARG A 59 2.13 0.93 19.94
CA ARG A 59 3.35 0.11 19.83
C ARG A 59 3.06 -1.39 19.90
N GLN A 60 2.06 -1.81 20.68
CA GLN A 60 1.62 -3.21 20.71
C GLN A 60 1.04 -3.62 19.36
N MET A 61 0.18 -2.79 18.77
CA MET A 61 -0.36 -3.02 17.42
C MET A 61 0.77 -3.09 16.39
N LEU A 62 1.72 -2.15 16.42
CA LEU A 62 2.88 -2.18 15.54
C LEU A 62 3.64 -3.51 15.64
N ALA A 63 3.91 -4.00 16.85
CA ALA A 63 4.59 -5.28 17.05
C ALA A 63 3.80 -6.44 16.41
N GLN A 64 2.48 -6.46 16.57
CA GLN A 64 1.63 -7.48 15.94
C GLN A 64 1.61 -7.39 14.41
N LEU A 65 1.58 -6.18 13.85
CA LEU A 65 1.65 -5.98 12.41
C LEU A 65 2.98 -6.51 11.86
N ILE A 66 4.10 -6.18 12.51
CA ILE A 66 5.44 -6.66 12.14
C ILE A 66 5.50 -8.20 12.19
N GLU A 67 5.03 -8.80 13.29
CA GLU A 67 5.03 -10.26 13.48
C GLU A 67 4.22 -10.99 12.40
N LYS A 68 3.08 -10.44 11.99
CA LYS A 68 2.21 -11.01 10.95
C LYS A 68 2.70 -10.71 9.52
N THR A 69 3.67 -9.82 9.35
CA THR A 69 4.15 -9.43 8.03
C THR A 69 5.15 -10.45 7.50
N LYS A 70 4.81 -11.07 6.38
CA LYS A 70 5.73 -11.92 5.62
C LYS A 70 6.48 -11.09 4.58
N PRO A 71 7.74 -11.43 4.26
CA PRO A 71 8.43 -10.84 3.12
C PRO A 71 7.65 -11.09 1.82
N VAL A 72 7.54 -10.06 0.98
CA VAL A 72 6.95 -10.14 -0.36
C VAL A 72 8.03 -9.85 -1.40
N VAL A 73 7.89 -10.44 -2.60
CA VAL A 73 8.84 -10.29 -3.70
C VAL A 73 8.40 -9.27 -4.75
N GLU A 74 7.15 -8.84 -4.70
CA GLU A 74 6.55 -7.86 -5.60
C GLU A 74 5.91 -6.71 -4.80
N PRO A 75 5.68 -5.53 -5.42
CA PRO A 75 4.95 -4.43 -4.79
C PRO A 75 3.53 -4.81 -4.35
N THR A 76 3.30 -4.92 -3.04
CA THR A 76 2.08 -5.42 -2.40
C THR A 76 1.40 -4.32 -1.58
N LEU A 77 0.08 -4.19 -1.70
CA LEU A 77 -0.71 -3.32 -0.83
C LEU A 77 -0.99 -4.00 0.51
N ALA A 78 -0.85 -3.24 1.60
CA ALA A 78 -1.21 -3.69 2.94
C ALA A 78 -2.31 -2.79 3.52
N PHE A 79 -3.55 -3.25 3.52
CA PHE A 79 -4.67 -2.52 4.08
C PHE A 79 -4.67 -2.62 5.61
N LEU A 80 -4.49 -1.48 6.27
CA LEU A 80 -4.73 -1.29 7.70
C LEU A 80 -6.21 -0.98 7.87
N ASP A 81 -6.99 -2.00 8.18
CA ASP A 81 -8.44 -1.95 8.13
C ASP A 81 -9.05 -1.53 9.46
N PHE A 82 -9.65 -0.34 9.47
CA PHE A 82 -10.31 0.28 10.61
C PHE A 82 -11.82 0.00 10.66
N ALA A 83 -12.32 -0.96 9.88
CA ALA A 83 -13.68 -1.44 10.05
C ALA A 83 -13.96 -1.76 11.53
N GLU A 84 -15.10 -1.30 12.03
CA GLU A 84 -15.55 -1.47 13.43
C GLU A 84 -14.73 -0.71 14.49
N VAL A 85 -13.81 0.15 14.08
CA VAL A 85 -13.10 1.08 14.98
C VAL A 85 -13.79 2.43 14.99
N ASP A 86 -14.23 2.87 16.17
CA ASP A 86 -14.95 4.15 16.31
C ASP A 86 -14.01 5.32 16.57
N ILE A 87 -12.98 5.10 17.40
CA ILE A 87 -12.06 6.16 17.81
C ILE A 87 -10.64 5.62 17.76
N ALA A 88 -9.72 6.34 17.12
CA ALA A 88 -8.29 6.09 17.23
C ALA A 88 -7.58 7.41 17.51
N THR A 89 -6.83 7.51 18.62
CA THR A 89 -6.17 8.76 18.99
C THR A 89 -4.95 9.01 18.09
N GLY A 90 -4.60 10.26 17.77
CA GLY A 90 -3.40 10.57 16.99
C GLY A 90 -2.10 9.94 17.52
N SER A 91 -1.98 9.78 18.85
CA SER A 91 -0.84 9.09 19.47
C SER A 91 -0.80 7.57 19.27
N PHE A 92 -1.93 6.93 19.00
CA PHE A 92 -2.01 5.52 18.59
C PHE A 92 -1.65 5.41 17.10
N LEU A 93 -2.29 6.24 16.27
CA LEU A 93 -2.12 6.24 14.81
C LEU A 93 -0.66 6.50 14.42
N ARG A 94 0.01 7.43 15.11
CA ARG A 94 1.44 7.67 14.92
C ARG A 94 2.30 6.42 15.14
N GLU A 95 2.07 5.69 16.22
CA GLU A 95 2.92 4.54 16.56
C GLU A 95 2.58 3.34 15.68
N ALA A 96 1.29 3.06 15.47
CA ALA A 96 0.84 1.89 14.73
C ALA A 96 0.94 2.09 13.22
N VAL A 97 0.21 3.07 12.67
CA VAL A 97 0.09 3.27 11.21
C VAL A 97 1.41 3.77 10.63
N MET A 98 1.95 4.85 11.18
CA MET A 98 3.16 5.46 10.64
C MET A 98 4.40 4.63 10.97
N GLY A 99 4.47 4.07 12.18
CA GLY A 99 5.51 3.12 12.54
C GLY A 99 5.54 1.89 11.63
N PHE A 100 4.37 1.39 11.19
CA PHE A 100 4.30 0.26 10.28
C PHE A 100 4.72 0.64 8.85
N ARG A 101 4.29 1.81 8.35
CA ARG A 101 4.79 2.36 7.08
C ARG A 101 6.32 2.43 7.06
N ASP A 102 6.90 2.98 8.12
CA ASP A 102 8.35 3.15 8.22
C ASP A 102 9.06 1.79 8.32
N PHE A 103 8.47 0.81 9.03
CA PHE A 103 8.95 -0.57 9.03
C PHE A 103 8.92 -1.20 7.63
N CYS A 104 7.79 -1.16 6.92
CA CYS A 104 7.66 -1.74 5.59
C CYS A 104 8.68 -1.15 4.61
N ARG A 105 8.88 0.17 4.68
CA ARG A 105 9.88 0.87 3.87
C ARG A 105 11.32 0.41 4.15
N ASN A 106 11.68 0.22 5.42
CA ASN A 106 13.05 -0.10 5.81
C ASN A 106 13.38 -1.59 5.72
N ALA A 107 12.40 -2.47 5.95
CA ALA A 107 12.60 -3.91 6.02
C ALA A 107 12.41 -4.62 4.67
N THR A 108 11.38 -4.26 3.89
CA THR A 108 11.04 -4.96 2.63
C THR A 108 11.10 -4.04 1.40
N GLY A 109 10.73 -2.77 1.54
CA GLY A 109 10.65 -1.79 0.45
C GLY A 109 9.55 -2.06 -0.58
N MET A 110 8.81 -3.17 -0.44
CA MET A 110 7.81 -3.66 -1.39
C MET A 110 6.40 -3.71 -0.81
N ILE A 111 6.22 -3.45 0.49
CA ILE A 111 4.90 -3.38 1.12
C ILE A 111 4.50 -1.91 1.26
N TYR A 112 3.29 -1.58 0.81
CA TYR A 112 2.74 -0.23 0.80
C TYR A 112 1.49 -0.17 1.67
N PRO A 113 1.61 0.28 2.94
CA PRO A 113 0.44 0.40 3.81
C PRO A 113 -0.56 1.46 3.31
N VAL A 114 -1.83 1.10 3.35
CA VAL A 114 -2.98 1.94 2.98
C VAL A 114 -3.98 1.89 4.13
N VAL A 115 -4.51 3.04 4.54
CA VAL A 115 -5.56 3.12 5.56
C VAL A 115 -6.90 2.72 4.93
N ALA A 116 -7.49 1.62 5.35
CA ALA A 116 -8.77 1.15 4.85
C ALA A 116 -9.88 1.37 5.86
N ASN A 117 -11.07 1.76 5.37
CA ASN A 117 -12.32 1.83 6.15
C ASN A 117 -12.23 2.70 7.42
N ALA A 118 -11.34 3.68 7.46
CA ALA A 118 -11.29 4.65 8.55
C ALA A 118 -12.51 5.59 8.48
N ASN A 119 -13.14 5.82 9.63
CA ASN A 119 -14.20 6.83 9.74
C ASN A 119 -13.61 8.26 9.74
N ALA A 120 -14.47 9.27 9.54
CA ALA A 120 -14.04 10.66 9.42
C ALA A 120 -13.22 11.18 10.62
N THR A 121 -13.51 10.72 11.83
CA THR A 121 -12.77 11.11 13.05
C THR A 121 -11.33 10.58 12.99
N ILE A 122 -11.15 9.32 12.61
CA ILE A 122 -9.83 8.68 12.47
C ILE A 122 -9.03 9.33 11.34
N GLU A 123 -9.69 9.61 10.22
CA GLU A 123 -9.04 10.28 9.08
C GLU A 123 -8.56 11.68 9.43
N GLU A 124 -9.36 12.48 10.13
CA GLU A 124 -8.98 13.84 10.49
C GLU A 124 -7.87 13.87 11.54
N GLU A 125 -7.88 12.96 12.52
CA GLU A 125 -6.78 12.78 13.48
C GLU A 125 -5.46 12.46 12.75
N LEU A 126 -5.49 11.51 11.81
CA LEU A 126 -4.32 11.13 11.04
C LEU A 126 -3.86 12.25 10.09
N ALA A 127 -4.80 12.88 9.37
CA ALA A 127 -4.49 13.96 8.45
C ALA A 127 -3.89 15.16 9.18
N THR A 128 -4.41 15.55 10.34
CA THR A 128 -3.84 16.62 11.18
C THR A 128 -2.40 16.32 11.57
N TYR A 129 -2.12 15.09 12.01
CA TYR A 129 -0.75 14.65 12.33
C TYR A 129 0.20 14.74 11.10
N LEU A 130 -0.29 14.31 9.93
CA LEU A 130 0.48 14.25 8.69
C LEU A 130 0.77 15.64 8.11
N ARG A 131 -0.21 16.56 8.09
CA ARG A 131 -0.03 17.95 7.64
C ARG A 131 1.08 18.66 8.42
N GLY A 132 1.11 18.47 9.75
CA GLY A 132 2.16 19.01 10.61
C GLY A 132 3.58 18.52 10.30
N ARG A 133 3.74 17.51 9.44
CA ARG A 133 5.01 16.95 8.99
C ARG A 133 5.24 17.08 7.48
N ASN A 134 4.36 17.78 6.76
CA ASN A 134 4.31 17.80 5.29
C ASN A 134 4.39 16.36 4.75
N ASP A 135 3.56 15.47 5.29
CA ASP A 135 3.54 14.04 4.98
C ASP A 135 2.16 13.58 4.53
N ALA A 136 2.11 12.38 3.95
CA ALA A 136 0.88 11.84 3.39
C ALA A 136 0.82 10.31 3.48
N ILE A 137 -0.41 9.79 3.45
CA ILE A 137 -0.69 8.36 3.31
C ILE A 137 -1.95 8.16 2.46
N TRP A 138 -2.00 7.03 1.74
CA TRP A 138 -3.20 6.62 1.02
C TRP A 138 -4.26 6.10 1.98
N ALA A 139 -5.52 6.43 1.68
CA ALA A 139 -6.69 5.88 2.33
C ALA A 139 -7.73 5.45 1.30
N CYS A 140 -8.56 4.46 1.65
CA CYS A 140 -9.62 3.95 0.80
C CYS A 140 -10.76 3.31 1.61
N ALA A 141 -11.83 2.95 0.92
CA ALA A 141 -12.78 1.95 1.40
C ALA A 141 -12.42 0.59 0.77
N LEU A 142 -12.90 -0.50 1.36
CA LEU A 142 -12.90 -1.83 0.76
C LEU A 142 -14.34 -2.25 0.50
N ASP A 143 -14.62 -2.80 -0.68
CA ASP A 143 -15.93 -3.38 -1.00
C ASP A 143 -16.09 -4.80 -0.40
N ALA A 144 -17.21 -5.47 -0.72
CA ALA A 144 -17.52 -6.80 -0.19
C ALA A 144 -16.53 -7.87 -0.67
N GLU A 145 -15.94 -7.67 -1.85
CA GLU A 145 -14.92 -8.51 -2.46
C GLU A 145 -13.51 -8.18 -1.95
N GLY A 146 -13.37 -7.11 -1.15
CA GLY A 146 -12.09 -6.65 -0.60
C GLY A 146 -11.28 -5.80 -1.57
N ALA A 147 -11.86 -5.36 -2.69
CA ALA A 147 -11.22 -4.45 -3.62
C ALA A 147 -11.29 -3.00 -3.10
N ALA A 148 -10.24 -2.24 -3.37
CA ALA A 148 -10.13 -0.87 -2.90
C ALA A 148 -11.02 0.07 -3.74
N THR A 149 -11.79 0.90 -3.05
CA THR A 149 -12.69 1.90 -3.63
C THR A 149 -12.49 3.27 -2.96
N ALA A 150 -12.92 4.34 -3.63
CA ALA A 150 -12.78 5.73 -3.15
C ALA A 150 -11.37 6.09 -2.60
N PRO A 151 -10.29 5.83 -3.36
CA PRO A 151 -8.93 6.18 -2.95
C PRO A 151 -8.78 7.69 -2.78
N ARG A 152 -8.08 8.09 -1.72
CA ARG A 152 -7.81 9.48 -1.37
C ARG A 152 -6.52 9.60 -0.57
N ILE A 153 -5.95 10.80 -0.55
CA ILE A 153 -4.72 11.09 0.19
C ILE A 153 -5.09 11.81 1.48
N LEU A 154 -4.61 11.28 2.61
CA LEU A 154 -4.65 11.95 3.91
C LEU A 154 -3.32 12.69 4.13
N GLY A 155 -3.37 13.88 4.72
CA GLY A 155 -2.19 14.72 4.98
C GLY A 155 -2.00 15.82 3.93
N GLU A 156 -0.75 16.09 3.58
CA GLU A 156 -0.38 17.14 2.63
C GLU A 156 0.76 16.69 1.70
N LEU A 157 0.63 17.05 0.43
CA LEU A 157 1.69 17.00 -0.56
C LEU A 157 1.84 18.40 -1.13
N ASP A 158 3.08 18.86 -1.32
CA ASP A 158 3.30 20.14 -2.00
C ASP A 158 2.78 20.10 -3.45
N ALA A 159 2.55 21.28 -4.03
CA ALA A 159 1.98 21.39 -5.37
C ALA A 159 2.77 20.62 -6.44
N GLY A 160 4.10 20.56 -6.30
CA GLY A 160 4.96 19.82 -7.22
C GLY A 160 4.86 18.31 -7.03
N GLN A 161 4.72 17.83 -5.80
CA GLN A 161 4.47 16.43 -5.47
C GLN A 161 3.10 15.98 -5.99
N MET A 162 2.04 16.77 -5.73
CA MET A 162 0.69 16.48 -6.20
C MET A 162 0.61 16.44 -7.73
N SER A 163 1.17 17.44 -8.43
CA SER A 163 1.18 17.45 -9.90
C SER A 163 1.97 16.28 -10.48
N THR A 164 3.02 15.83 -9.77
CA THR A 164 3.82 14.67 -10.18
C THR A 164 3.01 13.37 -10.06
N ILE A 165 2.27 13.16 -8.96
CA ILE A 165 1.38 11.99 -8.82
C ILE A 165 0.34 11.97 -9.94
N GLN A 166 -0.33 13.09 -10.20
CA GLN A 166 -1.34 13.19 -11.25
C GLN A 166 -0.78 12.87 -12.64
N LEU A 167 0.44 13.33 -12.93
CA LEU A 167 1.12 13.02 -14.18
C LEU A 167 1.49 11.53 -14.29
N ILE A 168 1.98 10.94 -13.19
CA ILE A 168 2.34 9.52 -13.17
C ILE A 168 1.11 8.64 -13.35
N ALA A 169 -0.03 8.99 -12.74
CA ALA A 169 -1.29 8.26 -12.91
C ALA A 169 -1.75 8.15 -14.38
N GLN A 170 -1.28 9.04 -15.26
CA GLN A 170 -1.64 9.02 -16.70
C GLN A 170 -0.64 8.26 -17.57
N HIS A 171 0.57 7.97 -17.06
CA HIS A 171 1.69 7.49 -17.89
C HIS A 171 2.51 6.37 -17.25
N HIS A 172 2.05 5.76 -16.15
CA HIS A 172 2.78 4.70 -15.47
C HIS A 172 2.75 3.35 -16.22
N PRO A 173 3.75 2.47 -16.02
CA PRO A 173 4.99 2.71 -15.28
C PRO A 173 5.90 3.71 -16.00
N ILE A 174 6.53 4.63 -15.26
CA ILE A 174 7.36 5.70 -15.86
C ILE A 174 8.66 5.96 -15.10
N SER A 175 9.71 6.36 -15.82
CA SER A 175 11.00 6.78 -15.25
C SER A 175 11.19 8.30 -15.20
N ALA A 176 12.16 8.77 -14.40
CA ALA A 176 12.49 10.20 -14.34
C ALA A 176 12.91 10.81 -15.70
N PRO A 177 13.74 10.15 -16.53
CA PRO A 177 14.06 10.66 -17.87
C PRO A 177 12.85 10.75 -18.80
N GLU A 178 11.87 9.85 -18.66
CA GLU A 178 10.63 9.89 -19.45
C GLU A 178 9.73 11.04 -19.00
N LEU A 179 9.57 11.26 -17.69
CA LEU A 179 8.86 12.44 -17.16
C LEU A 179 9.47 13.74 -17.66
N ALA A 180 10.80 13.85 -17.68
CA ALA A 180 11.49 15.03 -18.20
C ALA A 180 11.20 15.28 -19.69
N LYS A 181 11.00 14.22 -20.48
CA LYS A 181 10.61 14.33 -21.90
C LYS A 181 9.14 14.71 -22.09
N LEU A 182 8.25 14.27 -21.19
CA LEU A 182 6.82 14.63 -21.24
C LEU A 182 6.56 16.09 -20.83
N ARG A 183 7.45 16.67 -20.02
CA ARG A 183 7.32 18.04 -19.50
C ARG A 183 8.57 18.88 -19.78
N PRO A 184 8.90 19.15 -21.06
CA PRO A 184 10.06 19.95 -21.41
C PRO A 184 9.93 21.42 -20.94
N ASP A 185 8.69 21.93 -20.89
CA ASP A 185 8.38 23.32 -20.55
C ASP A 185 8.47 23.63 -19.06
N ASP A 186 8.39 22.62 -18.19
CA ASP A 186 8.46 22.81 -16.74
C ASP A 186 9.87 23.24 -16.28
N LYS A 187 10.87 23.19 -17.17
CA LYS A 187 12.30 23.47 -16.88
C LYS A 187 12.85 22.66 -15.69
N ILE A 188 12.23 21.50 -15.41
CA ILE A 188 12.66 20.58 -14.37
C ILE A 188 13.64 19.59 -15.00
N GLY A 189 14.90 19.67 -14.59
CA GLY A 189 15.92 18.70 -15.01
C GLY A 189 15.67 17.29 -14.44
N THR A 190 16.24 16.27 -15.08
CA THR A 190 16.12 14.85 -14.68
C THR A 190 16.46 14.60 -13.20
N THR A 191 17.44 15.32 -12.64
CA THR A 191 17.80 15.22 -11.21
C THR A 191 16.67 15.69 -10.30
N ALA A 192 16.00 16.78 -10.65
CA ALA A 192 14.87 17.30 -9.87
C ALA A 192 13.66 16.35 -9.94
N TRP A 193 13.40 15.73 -11.11
CA TRP A 193 12.41 14.66 -11.23
C TRP A 193 12.75 13.44 -10.36
N ASN A 194 14.00 12.99 -10.38
CA ASN A 194 14.46 11.89 -9.52
C ASN A 194 14.25 12.21 -8.03
N ASN A 195 14.55 13.44 -7.60
CA ASN A 195 14.34 13.85 -6.20
C ASN A 195 12.84 13.83 -5.83
N ARG A 196 11.96 14.35 -6.71
CA ARG A 196 10.50 14.30 -6.47
C ARG A 196 9.99 12.87 -6.38
N LEU A 197 10.40 12.00 -7.31
CA LEU A 197 10.04 10.58 -7.30
C LEU A 197 10.57 9.87 -6.05
N ALA A 198 11.79 10.16 -5.64
CA ALA A 198 12.37 9.61 -4.42
C ALA A 198 11.60 10.08 -3.18
N THR A 199 11.21 11.35 -3.09
CA THR A 199 10.38 11.87 -1.99
C THR A 199 8.99 11.24 -1.97
N LEU A 200 8.32 11.14 -3.12
CA LEU A 200 7.00 10.52 -3.21
C LEU A 200 7.03 9.02 -2.91
N SER A 201 8.04 8.31 -3.43
CA SER A 201 8.34 6.95 -3.03
C SER A 201 8.52 6.92 -1.52
N ALA A 202 9.38 7.78 -0.94
CA ALA A 202 9.68 7.91 0.49
C ALA A 202 8.46 8.12 1.41
N LYS A 203 7.35 8.63 0.86
CA LYS A 203 6.07 8.78 1.55
C LYS A 203 5.13 7.56 1.43
N GLY A 204 5.48 6.63 0.54
CA GLY A 204 4.64 5.49 0.18
C GLY A 204 3.57 5.86 -0.85
N MET A 205 3.78 6.92 -1.63
CA MET A 205 2.82 7.36 -2.66
C MET A 205 3.01 6.64 -3.98
N LEU A 206 4.23 6.19 -4.27
CA LEU A 206 4.62 5.51 -5.50
C LEU A 206 5.24 4.15 -5.20
N LYS A 207 4.88 3.16 -6.01
CA LYS A 207 5.57 1.88 -6.14
C LYS A 207 6.86 2.09 -6.92
N GLU A 208 7.95 1.50 -6.49
CA GLU A 208 9.24 1.52 -7.20
C GLU A 208 9.65 0.12 -7.64
N VAL A 209 9.85 -0.07 -8.94
CA VAL A 209 10.38 -1.33 -9.49
C VAL A 209 11.66 -1.04 -10.28
N ARG A 210 12.71 -1.83 -10.05
CA ARG A 210 13.95 -1.74 -10.83
C ARG A 210 13.80 -2.48 -12.16
N HIS A 211 14.08 -1.79 -13.26
CA HIS A 211 14.13 -2.35 -14.60
C HIS A 211 15.50 -2.07 -15.22
N GLY A 212 16.39 -3.07 -15.17
CA GLY A 212 17.79 -2.90 -15.55
C GLY A 212 18.52 -1.87 -14.69
N LYS A 213 19.00 -0.79 -15.31
CA LYS A 213 19.68 0.33 -14.61
C LYS A 213 18.74 1.46 -14.21
N THR A 214 17.46 1.39 -14.55
CA THR A 214 16.48 2.45 -14.36
C THR A 214 15.43 2.03 -13.34
N LYS A 215 14.87 3.00 -12.61
CA LYS A 215 13.71 2.82 -11.74
C LYS A 215 12.45 3.23 -12.49
N LEU A 216 11.44 2.37 -12.44
CA LEU A 216 10.11 2.65 -12.92
C LEU A 216 9.19 2.89 -11.72
N PHE A 217 8.32 3.88 -11.86
CA PHE A 217 7.40 4.31 -10.82
C PHE A 217 5.96 4.18 -11.31
N SER A 218 5.11 3.68 -10.43
CA SER A 218 3.66 3.60 -10.59
C SER A 218 2.99 4.15 -9.34
N PRO A 219 1.77 4.68 -9.41
CA PRO A 219 1.06 5.10 -8.21
C PRO A 219 0.77 3.88 -7.30
N VAL A 220 0.74 4.10 -5.99
CA VAL A 220 0.28 3.05 -5.06
C VAL A 220 -1.22 2.83 -5.21
N MET A 221 -1.97 3.92 -5.36
CA MET A 221 -3.39 3.96 -5.70
C MET A 221 -3.67 5.11 -6.66
N GLU A 222 -4.76 5.03 -7.41
CA GLU A 222 -5.17 6.06 -8.36
C GLU A 222 -6.49 6.69 -7.92
N THR A 223 -6.52 8.01 -7.73
CA THR A 223 -7.77 8.75 -7.58
C THR A 223 -8.46 8.81 -8.94
N VAL A 224 -9.68 8.27 -9.03
CA VAL A 224 -10.56 8.40 -10.21
C VAL A 224 -10.95 9.87 -10.41
#